data_AF-B4PB58-F1
#
_entry.id   AF-B4PB58-F1
#
_cell.length_a   1.000
_cell.length_b   1.000
_cell.length_c   1.000
_cell.angle_alpha   90.00
_cell.angle_beta   90.00
_cell.angle_gamma   90.00
#
_symmetry.space_group_name_H-M   'P 1'
#
loop_
_entity.id
_entity.type
_entity.pdbx_description
1 polymer ?
#
loop_
_entity_poly.entity_id
_entity_poly.type
_entity_poly.pdbx_seq_one_letter_code
_entity_poly.pdbx_strand_id
1 'polypeptide(L)'
;MENEDSLDFTNLISCKGRMPKLTLPNVHPIKDINAFMSDPKNINVSIDDLIKRQEVNAQQCRKVLKILKERLSLKLSTMQKLKKDLLDLHSEIKKPGAETRFVTNHEKVKLHFLDETESSKHEVSDALERCNIKMSSIYCEILALDSDMGSVVYLERVSQINIDYIKDWYNTEKQNKKRKSLSAADGVKPTV
;
A
#
# COMPACT_ATOMS: atom_id res chain seq x y z
N MET A 1 0.05 29.49 13.96
CA MET A 1 0.64 28.24 14.50
C MET A 1 -0.26 27.13 14.01
N GLU A 2 0.16 26.38 12.98
CA GLU A 2 -0.45 25.11 12.56
C GLU A 2 0.52 24.48 11.55
N ASN A 3 1.71 24.09 12.03
CA ASN A 3 2.41 22.96 11.43
C ASN A 3 1.73 21.73 12.04
N GLU A 4 0.51 21.40 11.58
CA GLU A 4 0.09 20.01 11.66
C GLU A 4 1.03 19.29 10.69
N ASP A 5 1.94 18.48 11.24
CA ASP A 5 2.69 17.47 10.51
C ASP A 5 1.68 16.56 9.80
N SER A 6 1.20 16.99 8.64
CA SER A 6 0.36 16.19 7.77
C SER A 6 1.24 15.07 7.26
N LEU A 7 1.18 13.93 7.94
CA LEU A 7 1.89 12.72 7.58
C LEU A 7 1.62 12.42 6.10
N ASP A 8 2.69 12.47 5.30
CA ASP A 8 2.61 12.22 3.87
C ASP A 8 2.58 10.70 3.62
N PHE A 9 1.36 10.15 3.55
CA PHE A 9 1.12 8.74 3.25
C PHE A 9 1.31 8.39 1.77
N THR A 10 1.66 9.36 0.91
CA THR A 10 1.87 9.10 -0.52
C THR A 10 3.27 8.58 -0.84
N ASN A 11 4.20 8.67 0.13
CA ASN A 11 5.58 8.23 -0.01
C ASN A 11 5.78 6.81 0.50
N LEU A 12 5.86 5.85 -0.44
CA LEU A 12 6.09 4.44 -0.14
C LEU A 12 7.58 4.13 0.10
N ILE A 13 7.88 3.51 1.24
CA ILE A 13 9.24 3.14 1.69
C ILE A 13 9.84 2.11 0.71
N SER A 14 9.06 1.09 0.33
CA SER A 14 9.49 0.02 -0.58
C SER A 14 9.82 0.50 -2.01
N CYS A 15 9.41 1.73 -2.36
CA CYS A 15 9.65 2.32 -3.67
C CYS A 15 10.88 3.23 -3.71
N LYS A 16 11.60 3.43 -2.59
CA LYS A 16 12.84 4.21 -2.57
C LYS A 16 13.97 3.41 -3.24
N GLY A 17 14.33 3.76 -4.47
CA GLY A 17 15.48 3.20 -5.19
C GLY A 17 15.12 2.52 -6.51
N ARG A 18 15.02 1.19 -6.51
CA ARG A 18 15.07 0.35 -7.73
C ARG A 18 13.73 0.06 -8.41
N MET A 19 12.62 0.56 -7.88
CA MET A 19 11.28 0.19 -8.34
C MET A 19 10.59 1.33 -9.09
N PRO A 20 9.74 1.02 -10.08
CA PRO A 20 8.91 2.05 -10.72
C PRO A 20 8.07 2.74 -9.64
N LYS A 21 8.11 4.07 -9.64
CA LYS A 21 7.43 4.91 -8.66
C LYS A 21 5.93 4.63 -8.73
N LEU A 22 5.39 4.04 -7.67
CA LEU A 22 3.95 3.90 -7.51
C LEU A 22 3.38 5.24 -7.07
N THR A 23 2.53 5.84 -7.90
CA THR A 23 1.89 7.12 -7.57
C THR A 23 0.64 6.86 -6.76
N LEU A 24 0.54 7.51 -5.60
CA LEU A 24 -0.65 7.49 -4.75
C LEU A 24 -1.44 8.80 -4.89
N PRO A 25 -2.78 8.74 -4.79
CA PRO A 25 -3.59 9.93 -4.76
C PRO A 25 -3.37 10.66 -3.44
N ASN A 26 -3.28 11.98 -3.49
CA ASN A 26 -3.12 12.81 -2.31
C ASN A 26 -4.49 13.12 -1.68
N VAL A 27 -5.04 12.16 -0.93
CA VAL A 27 -6.40 12.24 -0.35
C VAL A 27 -6.33 12.56 1.13
N HIS A 28 -7.14 13.53 1.55
CA HIS A 28 -7.26 13.94 2.95
C HIS A 28 -8.73 13.81 3.38
N PRO A 29 -8.98 13.52 4.67
CA PRO A 29 -10.34 13.54 5.19
C PRO A 29 -10.98 14.92 5.03
N ILE A 30 -12.22 14.96 4.57
CA ILE A 30 -13.03 16.19 4.59
C ILE A 30 -13.39 16.47 6.05
N LYS A 31 -12.67 17.41 6.68
CA LYS A 31 -12.92 17.82 8.08
C LYS A 31 -14.23 18.63 8.20
N ASP A 32 -14.50 19.52 7.25
CA ASP A 32 -15.72 20.34 7.18
C ASP A 32 -16.29 20.31 5.77
N ILE A 33 -17.51 19.78 5.64
CA ILE A 33 -18.20 19.64 4.35
C ILE A 33 -18.63 20.98 3.77
N ASN A 34 -18.96 21.97 4.59
CA ASN A 34 -19.37 23.29 4.11
C ASN A 34 -18.17 24.03 3.50
N ALA A 35 -17.02 23.97 4.19
CA ALA A 35 -15.76 24.48 3.67
C ALA A 35 -15.37 23.75 2.37
N PHE A 36 -15.50 22.42 2.35
CA PHE A 36 -15.22 21.61 1.16
C PHE A 36 -16.10 21.98 -0.04
N MET A 37 -17.41 22.14 0.16
CA MET A 37 -18.34 22.52 -0.91
C MET A 37 -18.14 23.97 -1.38
N SER A 38 -17.61 24.82 -0.52
CA SER A 38 -17.30 26.22 -0.82
C SER A 38 -15.92 26.42 -1.45
N ASP A 39 -15.11 25.36 -1.60
CA ASP A 39 -13.83 25.44 -2.31
C ASP A 39 -14.07 25.72 -3.80
N PRO A 40 -13.37 26.70 -4.42
CA PRO A 40 -13.52 27.01 -5.84
C PRO A 40 -13.44 25.81 -6.80
N LYS A 41 -12.72 24.74 -6.42
CA LYS A 41 -12.60 23.49 -7.20
C LYS A 41 -13.83 22.59 -7.14
N ASN A 42 -14.72 22.85 -6.20
CA ASN A 42 -15.93 22.07 -5.90
C ASN A 42 -17.21 22.89 -6.09
N ILE A 43 -17.13 24.22 -6.06
CA ILE A 43 -18.24 25.11 -6.39
C ILE A 43 -18.77 24.77 -7.79
N ASN A 44 -20.10 24.62 -7.89
CA ASN A 44 -20.84 24.28 -9.11
C ASN A 44 -20.48 22.92 -9.75
N VAL A 45 -19.68 22.08 -9.07
CA VAL A 45 -19.44 20.71 -9.51
C VAL A 45 -20.62 19.84 -9.10
N SER A 46 -21.03 18.93 -9.99
CA SER A 46 -22.11 17.99 -9.65
C SER A 46 -21.67 17.06 -8.50
N ILE A 47 -22.60 16.67 -7.64
CA ILE A 47 -22.30 15.73 -6.54
C ILE A 47 -21.79 14.39 -7.09
N ASP A 48 -22.33 13.94 -8.22
CA ASP A 48 -21.89 12.71 -8.87
C ASP A 48 -20.42 12.82 -9.33
N ASP A 49 -20.00 13.98 -9.83
CA ASP A 49 -18.59 14.20 -10.19
C ASP A 49 -17.68 14.24 -8.96
N LEU A 50 -18.12 14.85 -7.85
CA LEU A 50 -17.36 14.87 -6.60
C LEU A 50 -17.18 13.45 -6.04
N ILE A 51 -18.25 12.65 -6.05
CA ILE A 51 -18.20 11.23 -5.66
C ILE A 51 -17.25 10.47 -6.59
N LYS A 52 -17.40 10.64 -7.90
CA LYS A 52 -16.56 9.97 -8.91
C LYS A 52 -15.08 10.27 -8.75
N ARG A 53 -14.70 11.52 -8.39
CA ARG A 53 -13.30 11.87 -8.09
C ARG A 53 -12.75 11.02 -6.93
N GLN A 54 -13.52 10.86 -5.86
CA GLN A 54 -13.10 10.04 -4.72
C GLN A 54 -13.09 8.55 -5.06
N GLU A 55 -14.03 8.06 -5.87
CA GLU A 55 -14.03 6.67 -6.36
C GLU A 55 -12.80 6.35 -7.20
N VAL A 56 -12.37 7.28 -8.07
CA VAL A 56 -11.14 7.15 -8.84
C VAL A 56 -9.93 7.04 -7.90
N ASN A 57 -9.85 7.87 -6.86
CA ASN A 57 -8.79 7.80 -5.86
C ASN A 57 -8.77 6.45 -5.13
N ALA A 58 -9.94 5.99 -4.64
CA ALA A 58 -10.07 4.69 -3.99
C ALA A 58 -9.64 3.54 -4.93
N GLN A 59 -10.06 3.60 -6.19
CA GLN A 59 -9.70 2.59 -7.19
C GLN A 59 -8.19 2.59 -7.47
N GLN A 60 -7.54 3.76 -7.52
CA GLN A 60 -6.09 3.87 -7.65
C GLN A 60 -5.38 3.23 -6.44
N CYS A 61 -5.83 3.51 -5.22
CA CYS A 61 -5.29 2.85 -4.02
C CYS A 61 -5.44 1.33 -4.08
N ARG A 62 -6.60 0.81 -4.53
CA ARG A 62 -6.82 -0.64 -4.70
C ARG A 62 -5.87 -1.26 -5.72
N LYS A 63 -5.60 -0.57 -6.83
CA LYS A 63 -4.62 -1.03 -7.84
C LYS A 63 -3.21 -1.11 -7.24
N VAL A 64 -2.82 -0.09 -6.46
CA VAL A 64 -1.52 -0.09 -5.78
C VAL A 64 -1.44 -1.20 -4.73
N LEU A 65 -2.48 -1.40 -3.92
CA LEU A 65 -2.54 -2.50 -2.94
C LEU A 65 -2.39 -3.87 -3.58
N LYS A 66 -2.97 -4.08 -4.76
CA LYS A 66 -2.80 -5.33 -5.51
C LYS A 66 -1.33 -5.58 -5.84
N ILE A 67 -0.64 -4.56 -6.37
CA ILE A 67 0.80 -4.64 -6.70
C ILE A 67 1.63 -4.91 -5.44
N LEU A 68 1.36 -4.21 -4.33
CA LEU A 68 2.08 -4.41 -3.07
C LEU A 68 1.88 -5.84 -2.52
N LYS A 69 0.66 -6.37 -2.57
CA LYS A 69 0.35 -7.76 -2.17
C LYS A 69 1.07 -8.80 -3.01
N GLU A 70 1.10 -8.62 -4.34
CA GLU A 70 1.83 -9.49 -5.26
C GLU A 70 3.33 -9.50 -4.93
N ARG A 71 3.91 -8.32 -4.67
CA ARG A 71 5.31 -8.17 -4.25
C ARG A 71 5.59 -8.83 -2.91
N LEU A 72 4.72 -8.63 -1.92
CA LEU A 72 4.84 -9.26 -0.61
C LEU A 72 4.82 -10.79 -0.74
N SER A 73 3.91 -11.34 -1.54
CA SER A 73 3.82 -12.77 -1.83
C SER A 73 5.12 -13.30 -2.45
N LEU A 74 5.69 -12.58 -3.42
CA LEU A 74 6.98 -12.95 -4.01
C LEU A 74 8.10 -12.97 -2.96
N LYS A 75 8.19 -11.93 -2.11
CA LYS A 75 9.23 -11.84 -1.08
C LYS A 75 9.08 -12.91 0.00
N LEU A 76 7.86 -13.24 0.42
CA LEU A 76 7.59 -14.37 1.30
C LEU A 76 8.01 -15.70 0.68
N SER A 77 7.72 -15.91 -0.61
CA SER A 77 8.12 -17.11 -1.33
C SER A 77 9.65 -17.23 -1.45
N THR A 78 10.33 -16.13 -1.75
CA THR A 78 11.81 -16.07 -1.77
C THR A 78 12.40 -16.38 -0.40
N MET A 79 11.82 -15.84 0.67
CA MET A 79 12.23 -16.12 2.05
C MET A 79 12.09 -17.61 2.39
N GLN A 80 10.96 -18.22 2.04
CA GLN A 80 10.71 -19.64 2.28
C GLN A 80 11.69 -20.53 1.54
N LYS A 81 11.95 -20.22 0.26
CA LYS A 81 12.97 -20.95 -0.52
C LYS A 81 14.36 -20.79 0.10
N LEU A 82 14.76 -19.57 0.44
CA LEU A 82 16.07 -19.31 1.05
C LEU A 82 16.26 -20.08 2.36
N LYS A 83 15.22 -20.13 3.20
CA LYS A 83 15.23 -20.94 4.43
C LYS A 83 15.43 -22.43 4.11
N LYS A 84 14.75 -22.94 3.09
CA LYS A 84 14.92 -24.33 2.65
C LYS A 84 16.33 -24.59 2.13
N ASP A 85 16.84 -23.73 1.25
CA ASP A 85 18.18 -23.85 0.66
C ASP A 85 19.26 -23.83 1.77
N LEU A 86 19.08 -23.03 2.82
CA LEU A 86 19.97 -23.02 4.00
C LEU A 86 19.89 -24.31 4.82
N LEU A 87 18.70 -24.87 5.02
CA LEU A 87 18.53 -26.14 5.72
C LEU A 87 19.14 -27.30 4.93
N ASP A 88 18.98 -27.29 3.61
CA ASP A 88 19.56 -28.29 2.71
C ASP A 88 21.10 -28.18 2.73
N LEU A 89 21.65 -26.95 2.65
CA LEU A 89 23.09 -26.73 2.78
C LEU A 89 23.63 -27.20 4.14
N HIS A 90 22.93 -26.88 5.24
CA HIS A 90 23.31 -27.34 6.57
C HIS A 90 23.32 -28.87 6.69
N SER A 91 22.35 -29.52 6.05
CA SER A 91 22.29 -30.98 5.96
C SER A 91 23.49 -31.55 5.20
N GLU A 92 23.86 -30.96 4.06
CA GLU A 92 25.05 -31.37 3.27
C GLU A 92 26.35 -31.24 4.07
N ILE A 93 26.53 -30.15 4.81
CA ILE A 93 27.73 -29.91 5.63
C ILE A 93 27.85 -30.94 6.77
N LYS A 94 26.74 -31.51 7.23
CA LYS A 94 26.72 -32.54 8.27
C LYS A 94 26.94 -33.96 7.75
N LYS A 95 26.95 -34.18 6.43
CA LYS A 95 27.15 -35.52 5.88
C LYS A 95 28.60 -36.00 6.08
N PRO A 96 28.83 -37.31 6.28
CA PRO A 96 30.17 -37.87 6.28
C PRO A 96 30.94 -37.50 5.00
N GLY A 97 32.21 -37.12 5.14
CA GLY A 97 33.05 -36.69 4.01
C GLY A 97 32.86 -35.23 3.58
N ALA A 98 32.00 -34.45 4.25
CA ALA A 98 31.82 -33.03 3.97
C ALA A 98 33.10 -32.21 4.14
N GLU A 99 33.93 -32.52 5.14
CA GLU A 99 35.23 -31.87 5.34
C GLU A 99 36.15 -32.07 4.12
N THR A 100 36.25 -33.29 3.60
CA THR A 100 37.03 -33.57 2.39
C THR A 100 36.45 -32.86 1.17
N ARG A 101 35.12 -32.88 1.00
CA ARG A 101 34.45 -32.22 -0.14
C ARG A 101 34.62 -30.71 -0.14
N PHE A 102 34.30 -30.05 0.97
CA PHE A 102 34.23 -28.60 1.03
C PHE A 102 35.53 -27.93 1.46
N VAL A 103 36.31 -28.54 2.37
CA VAL A 103 37.54 -27.96 2.90
C VAL A 103 38.75 -28.40 2.08
N THR A 104 38.90 -29.69 1.80
CA THR A 104 40.08 -30.21 1.06
C THR A 104 39.94 -30.02 -0.45
N ASN A 105 38.78 -30.37 -1.01
CA ASN A 105 38.54 -30.34 -2.46
C ASN A 105 37.92 -29.02 -2.94
N HIS A 106 37.65 -28.07 -2.03
CA HIS A 106 37.07 -26.76 -2.34
C HIS A 106 35.81 -26.82 -3.22
N GLU A 107 34.96 -27.83 -2.99
CA GLU A 107 33.68 -27.94 -3.70
C GLU A 107 32.82 -26.70 -3.43
N LYS A 108 32.34 -26.05 -4.50
CA LYS A 108 31.55 -24.81 -4.41
C LYS A 108 30.05 -25.09 -4.42
N VAL A 109 29.33 -24.34 -3.60
CA VAL A 109 27.86 -24.35 -3.54
C VAL A 109 27.31 -23.38 -4.57
N LYS A 110 26.33 -23.83 -5.36
CA LYS A 110 25.59 -22.98 -6.30
C LYS A 110 24.44 -22.30 -5.56
N LEU A 111 24.45 -20.97 -5.51
CA LEU A 111 23.36 -20.15 -4.99
C LEU A 111 22.55 -19.53 -6.13
N HIS A 112 21.23 -19.50 -5.95
CA HIS A 112 20.31 -18.81 -6.85
C HIS A 112 19.05 -18.35 -6.10
N PHE A 113 18.95 -17.04 -5.89
CA PHE A 113 17.80 -16.40 -5.27
C PHE A 113 16.70 -16.17 -6.31
N LEU A 114 15.43 -16.39 -5.96
CA LEU A 114 14.30 -16.30 -6.90
C LEU A 114 14.09 -14.91 -7.49
N ASP A 115 14.53 -13.88 -6.79
CA ASP A 115 14.40 -12.49 -7.22
C ASP A 115 15.65 -11.98 -7.94
N GLU A 116 16.59 -12.87 -8.29
CA GLU A 116 17.79 -12.57 -9.06
C GLU A 116 17.82 -13.40 -10.34
N THR A 117 18.35 -12.82 -11.41
CA THR A 117 18.44 -13.48 -12.72
C THR A 117 19.62 -14.44 -12.82
N GLU A 118 20.66 -14.21 -12.01
CA GLU A 118 21.91 -14.95 -12.10
C GLU A 118 22.03 -16.00 -10.99
N SER A 119 22.84 -17.02 -11.27
CA SER A 119 23.26 -18.00 -10.28
C SER A 119 24.76 -17.90 -10.11
N SER A 120 25.25 -18.03 -8.88
CA SER A 120 26.66 -17.85 -8.56
C SER A 120 27.17 -19.02 -7.72
N LYS A 121 28.48 -19.30 -7.79
CA LYS A 121 29.13 -20.41 -7.07
C LYS A 121 30.08 -19.85 -6.02
N HIS A 122 29.92 -20.28 -4.78
CA HIS A 122 30.68 -19.77 -3.63
C HIS A 122 31.21 -20.90 -2.77
N GLU A 123 32.25 -20.61 -2.00
CA GLU A 123 32.64 -21.49 -0.90
C GLU A 123 31.55 -21.52 0.17
N VAL A 124 31.57 -22.53 1.03
CA VAL A 124 30.49 -22.75 2.00
C VAL A 124 30.32 -21.56 2.97
N SER A 125 31.42 -21.00 3.49
CA SER A 125 31.39 -19.83 4.38
C SER A 125 30.72 -18.63 3.70
N ASP A 126 31.15 -18.33 2.49
CA ASP A 126 30.67 -17.20 1.70
C ASP A 126 29.21 -17.39 1.29
N ALA A 127 28.84 -18.62 0.97
CA ALA A 127 27.45 -18.97 0.66
C ALA A 127 26.53 -18.71 1.86
N LEU A 128 26.94 -19.13 3.06
CA LEU A 128 26.19 -18.90 4.29
C LEU A 128 26.07 -17.40 4.62
N GLU A 129 27.16 -16.64 4.50
CA GLU A 129 27.15 -15.20 4.71
C GLU A 129 26.19 -14.49 3.75
N ARG A 130 26.28 -14.79 2.44
CA ARG A 130 25.40 -14.22 1.42
C ARG A 130 23.93 -14.56 1.69
N CYS A 131 23.63 -15.80 2.09
CA CYS A 131 22.29 -16.19 2.47
C CYS A 131 21.78 -15.40 3.68
N ASN A 132 22.60 -15.18 4.71
CA ASN A 132 22.22 -14.39 5.89
C ASN A 132 21.95 -12.91 5.55
N ILE A 133 22.81 -12.31 4.73
CA ILE A 133 22.63 -10.95 4.22
C ILE A 133 21.33 -10.86 3.42
N LYS A 134 21.11 -11.81 2.50
CA LYS A 134 19.90 -11.86 1.67
C LYS A 134 18.64 -12.05 2.52
N MET A 135 18.67 -12.91 3.53
CA MET A 135 17.56 -13.13 4.46
C MET A 135 17.20 -11.85 5.21
N SER A 136 18.21 -11.14 5.74
CA SER A 136 18.03 -9.87 6.43
C SER A 136 17.44 -8.80 5.50
N SER A 137 17.97 -8.71 4.27
CA SER A 137 17.46 -7.80 3.24
C SER A 137 15.99 -8.06 2.90
N ILE A 138 15.62 -9.31 2.62
CA ILE A 138 14.23 -9.68 2.31
C ILE A 138 13.31 -9.40 3.49
N TYR A 139 13.76 -9.64 4.73
CA TYR A 139 12.96 -9.36 5.92
C TYR A 139 12.65 -7.86 6.05
N CYS A 140 13.66 -6.99 5.88
CA CYS A 140 13.46 -5.55 5.87
C CYS A 140 12.50 -5.10 4.76
N GLU A 141 12.61 -5.68 3.56
CA GLU A 141 11.71 -5.40 2.45
C GLU A 141 10.26 -5.82 2.75
N ILE A 142 10.05 -6.97 3.40
CA ILE A 142 8.73 -7.44 3.85
C ILE A 142 8.10 -6.43 4.83
N LEU A 143 8.87 -5.98 5.83
CA LEU A 143 8.38 -4.98 6.79
C LEU A 143 8.04 -3.64 6.12
N ALA A 144 8.86 -3.19 5.18
CA ALA A 144 8.58 -1.98 4.42
C ALA A 144 7.30 -2.12 3.57
N LEU A 145 7.09 -3.26 2.92
CA LEU A 145 5.87 -3.55 2.16
C LEU A 145 4.62 -3.58 3.04
N ASP A 146 4.71 -4.18 4.24
CA ASP A 146 3.60 -4.22 5.20
C ASP A 146 3.21 -2.81 5.67
N SER A 147 4.21 -1.99 6.04
CA SER A 147 3.99 -0.58 6.38
C SER A 147 3.36 0.20 5.24
N ASP A 148 3.87 0.04 4.02
CA ASP A 148 3.34 0.71 2.83
C ASP A 148 1.88 0.30 2.55
N MET A 149 1.56 -0.99 2.70
CA MET A 149 0.18 -1.47 2.59
C MET A 149 -0.74 -0.77 3.60
N GLY A 150 -0.30 -0.57 4.84
CA GLY A 150 -1.02 0.20 5.85
C GLY A 150 -1.35 1.63 5.38
N SER A 151 -0.35 2.34 4.86
CA SER A 151 -0.53 3.70 4.31
C SER A 151 -1.54 3.76 3.17
N VAL A 152 -1.48 2.81 2.23
CA VAL A 152 -2.41 2.79 1.08
C VAL A 152 -3.82 2.40 1.51
N VAL A 153 -3.97 1.46 2.46
CA VAL A 153 -5.28 1.13 3.05
C VAL A 153 -5.89 2.36 3.72
N TYR A 154 -5.08 3.17 4.43
CA TYR A 154 -5.56 4.41 5.02
C TYR A 154 -6.12 5.37 3.96
N LEU A 155 -5.37 5.65 2.89
CA LEU A 155 -5.83 6.55 1.82
C LEU A 155 -7.09 6.04 1.10
N GLU A 156 -7.20 4.72 0.89
CA GLU A 156 -8.40 4.10 0.33
C GLU A 156 -9.62 4.32 1.23
N ARG A 157 -9.46 4.11 2.54
CA ARG A 157 -10.54 4.33 3.52
C ARG A 157 -10.94 5.80 3.61
N VAL A 158 -9.98 6.72 3.61
CA VAL A 158 -10.27 8.16 3.58
C VAL A 158 -11.10 8.52 2.35
N SER A 159 -10.77 7.95 1.19
CA SER A 159 -11.55 8.17 -0.04
C SER A 159 -13.00 7.69 0.12
N GLN A 160 -13.23 6.53 0.73
CA GLN A 160 -14.60 6.05 0.99
C GLN A 160 -15.35 6.89 2.01
N ILE A 161 -14.71 7.29 3.11
CA ILE A 161 -15.32 8.16 4.12
C ILE A 161 -15.74 9.49 3.47
N ASN A 162 -14.92 10.05 2.59
CA ASN A 162 -15.26 11.27 1.86
C ASN A 162 -16.48 11.07 0.96
N ILE A 163 -16.60 9.93 0.27
CA ILE A 163 -17.79 9.61 -0.54
C ILE A 163 -19.03 9.57 0.32
N ASP A 164 -18.99 8.84 1.43
CA ASP A 164 -20.13 8.67 2.33
C ASP A 164 -20.55 10.03 2.91
N TYR A 165 -19.59 10.86 3.32
CA TYR A 165 -19.88 12.19 3.84
C TYR A 165 -20.52 13.12 2.79
N ILE A 166 -20.02 13.11 1.54
CA ILE A 166 -20.62 13.87 0.43
C ILE A 166 -22.06 13.41 0.16
N LYS A 167 -22.30 12.09 0.14
CA LYS A 167 -23.64 11.52 -0.08
C LYS A 167 -24.61 11.92 1.03
N ASP A 168 -24.19 11.81 2.29
CA ASP A 168 -25.01 12.13 3.45
C ASP A 168 -25.39 13.61 3.49
N TRP A 169 -24.43 14.49 3.23
CA TRP A 169 -24.68 15.93 3.12
C TRP A 169 -25.68 16.24 2.00
N TYR A 170 -25.49 15.66 0.81
CA TYR A 170 -26.39 15.90 -0.32
C TYR A 170 -27.81 15.40 -0.08
N ASN A 171 -27.95 14.23 0.55
CA ASN A 171 -29.25 13.68 0.94
C ASN A 171 -29.95 14.59 1.96
N THR A 172 -29.21 15.11 2.95
CA THR A 172 -29.70 16.06 3.94
C THR A 172 -30.16 17.37 3.29
N GLU A 173 -29.37 17.91 2.37
CA GLU A 173 -29.72 19.13 1.62
C GLU A 173 -30.97 18.95 0.75
N LYS A 174 -31.11 17.80 0.08
CA LYS A 174 -32.33 17.46 -0.67
C LYS A 174 -33.56 17.42 0.24
N GLN A 175 -33.46 16.79 1.40
CA GLN A 175 -34.56 16.73 2.38
C GLN A 175 -34.91 18.12 2.92
N ASN A 176 -33.91 18.94 3.23
CA ASN A 176 -34.11 20.31 3.71
C ASN A 176 -34.77 21.19 2.65
N LYS A 177 -34.37 21.08 1.38
CA LYS A 177 -35.02 21.79 0.26
C LYS A 177 -36.48 21.36 0.09
N LYS A 178 -36.76 20.05 0.17
CA LYS A 178 -38.14 19.52 0.10
C LYS A 178 -39.02 20.00 1.25
N ARG A 179 -38.48 20.06 2.47
CA ARG A 179 -39.20 20.61 3.64
C ARG A 179 -39.50 22.11 3.47
N LYS A 180 -38.52 22.90 3.03
CA LYS A 180 -38.70 24.34 2.77
C LYS A 180 -39.73 24.62 1.67
N SER A 181 -39.76 23.81 0.60
CA SER A 181 -40.75 23.96 -0.46
C SER A 181 -42.18 23.61 0.00
N LEU A 182 -42.33 22.63 0.90
CA LEU A 182 -43.63 22.28 1.48
C LEU A 182 -44.12 23.36 2.45
N SER A 183 -43.26 23.90 3.31
CA SER A 183 -43.62 25.00 4.22
C SER A 183 -43.94 26.31 3.50
N ALA A 184 -43.37 26.54 2.30
CA ALA A 184 -43.70 27.70 1.48
C ALA A 184 -45.03 27.55 0.73
N ALA A 185 -45.48 26.32 0.45
CA ALA A 185 -46.75 26.03 -0.23
C ALA A 185 -47.96 26.14 0.71
N ASP A 186 -47.80 25.85 2.01
CA ASP A 186 -48.85 25.97 3.02
C ASP A 186 -49.04 27.39 3.58
N GLY A 187 -48.21 28.36 3.15
CA GLY A 187 -48.16 29.72 3.67
C GLY A 187 -49.14 30.74 3.05
N VAL A 188 -50.06 30.33 2.18
CA VAL A 188 -51.04 31.25 1.56
C VAL A 188 -52.47 30.78 1.82
N LYS A 189 -53.03 31.21 2.96
CA LYS A 189 -54.45 31.55 3.06
C LYS A 189 -54.53 33.01 3.47
N PRO A 190 -54.96 33.94 2.59
CA PRO A 190 -55.46 35.21 3.03
C PRO A 190 -56.81 34.94 3.68
N THR A 191 -56.90 35.20 4.98
CA THR A 191 -58.18 35.41 5.65
C THR A 191 -58.57 36.87 5.46
N VAL A 192 -59.81 37.04 5.01
CA VAL A 192 -60.61 38.27 4.82
C VAL A 192 -60.37 39.03 3.52
#